data_AF-A0A957EQ78-F1
#
_entry.id   AF-A0A957EQ78-F1
#
_cell.length_a   1.000
_cell.length_b   1.000
_cell.length_c   1.000
_cell.angle_alpha   90.00
_cell.angle_beta   90.00
_cell.angle_gamma   90.00
#
_symmetry.space_group_name_H-M   'P 1'
#
loop_
_entity.id
_entity.type
_entity.pdbx_description
1 polymer ?
#
loop_
_entity_poly.entity_id
_entity_poly.type
_entity_poly.pdbx_seq_one_letter_code
_entity_poly.pdbx_strand_id
1 'polypeptide(L)'
;MKWKFYLFVGIFCLFFAYAQRPVRGETAVSEAGDVADLWFEAADFTAGSGEGYQIEAAGLTMVAGVETAVYTSPILTAPIPFNAVVPRWLADVPEGTELEIMLRTATKDGDWTPWHHSHPQDDWMLPGQPDIVGDMIVVPDTTSTHHRIQFSISFSHSGDAMPTLQQLRLTFIDSTGPTATELAAQQQAIDAQLPPAQPDNGYPKPMVISREVWCFPYYGSECYYSDIDYYPVTHLIVHHTVSANDYTDGAAVVRAIWRYHNYTNGWGDIGYNYLVDLDGNLYEGHLGGDNAVGTHASGANRGSMALSFIG
;
A
#
# COMPACT_ATOMS: atom_id res chain seq x y z
N MET A 1 -25.82 -5.02 59.05
CA MET A 1 -25.48 -3.81 58.26
C MET A 1 -24.76 -4.30 57.00
N LYS A 2 -25.43 -4.26 55.84
CA LYS A 2 -25.00 -4.89 54.59
C LYS A 2 -24.00 -4.00 53.86
N TRP A 3 -22.85 -4.54 53.48
CA TRP A 3 -21.93 -3.92 52.52
C TRP A 3 -22.35 -4.35 51.11
N LYS A 4 -22.67 -3.38 50.23
CA LYS A 4 -22.94 -3.62 48.81
C LYS A 4 -21.65 -3.42 48.03
N PHE A 5 -21.13 -4.50 47.44
CA PHE A 5 -20.20 -4.44 46.31
C PHE A 5 -20.98 -3.99 45.08
N TYR A 6 -20.57 -2.87 44.46
CA TYR A 6 -21.00 -2.52 43.11
C TYR A 6 -19.99 -3.13 42.15
N LEU A 7 -20.39 -4.24 41.53
CA LEU A 7 -19.71 -4.83 40.39
C LEU A 7 -20.07 -3.98 39.16
N PHE A 8 -19.19 -3.06 38.77
CA PHE A 8 -19.28 -2.44 37.45
C PHE A 8 -18.83 -3.48 36.41
N VAL A 9 -19.80 -4.20 35.86
CA VAL A 9 -19.61 -5.01 34.65
C VAL A 9 -19.57 -4.03 33.49
N GLY A 10 -18.41 -3.41 33.28
CA GLY A 10 -18.09 -2.73 32.04
C GLY A 10 -17.80 -3.80 30.99
N ILE A 11 -18.82 -4.18 30.23
CA ILE A 11 -18.63 -4.91 28.97
C ILE A 11 -17.89 -3.94 28.03
N PHE A 12 -16.55 -4.01 28.06
CA PHE A 12 -15.74 -3.52 26.96
C PHE A 12 -15.95 -4.49 25.81
N CYS A 13 -16.96 -4.23 24.99
CA CYS A 13 -16.98 -4.73 23.62
C CYS A 13 -15.81 -4.07 22.90
N LEU A 14 -14.62 -4.68 22.99
CA LEU A 14 -13.57 -4.53 21.99
C LEU A 14 -14.15 -5.06 20.68
N PHE A 15 -14.88 -4.21 19.96
CA PHE A 15 -15.02 -4.37 18.52
C PHE A 15 -13.62 -4.14 17.95
N PHE A 16 -12.86 -5.23 17.82
CA PHE A 16 -11.94 -5.33 16.69
C PHE A 16 -12.84 -5.17 15.47
N ALA A 17 -12.91 -3.96 14.92
CA ALA A 17 -13.29 -3.77 13.54
C ALA A 17 -12.17 -4.39 12.71
N TYR A 18 -12.13 -5.73 12.66
CA TYR A 18 -11.65 -6.42 11.48
C TYR A 18 -12.59 -5.89 10.40
N ALA A 19 -12.13 -4.93 9.60
CA ALA A 19 -12.88 -4.47 8.44
C ALA A 19 -13.39 -5.74 7.76
N GLN A 20 -14.71 -5.89 7.72
CA GLN A 20 -15.30 -7.10 7.18
C GLN A 20 -14.74 -7.27 5.77
N ARG A 21 -14.05 -8.39 5.56
CA ARG A 21 -13.57 -8.81 4.24
C ARG A 21 -14.70 -8.54 3.24
N PRO A 22 -14.50 -7.73 2.19
CA PRO A 22 -15.56 -7.53 1.21
C PRO A 22 -16.00 -8.90 0.68
N VAL A 23 -17.31 -9.09 0.61
CA VAL A 23 -17.92 -10.36 0.23
C VAL A 23 -17.65 -10.63 -1.24
N ARG A 24 -17.36 -11.90 -1.55
CA ARG A 24 -17.26 -12.53 -2.87
C ARG A 24 -17.79 -11.70 -4.05
N GLY A 25 -16.91 -11.31 -4.99
CA GLY A 25 -17.29 -10.77 -6.29
C GLY A 25 -17.72 -9.29 -6.31
N GLU A 26 -17.64 -8.58 -5.19
CA GLU A 26 -17.80 -7.13 -5.15
C GLU A 26 -16.43 -6.45 -5.24
N THR A 27 -16.23 -5.64 -6.27
CA THR A 27 -15.18 -4.61 -6.28
C THR A 27 -15.47 -3.69 -5.09
N ALA A 28 -14.68 -3.80 -4.02
CA ALA A 28 -14.73 -2.82 -2.94
C ALA A 28 -14.10 -1.53 -3.49
N VAL A 29 -14.95 -0.62 -3.95
CA VAL A 29 -14.51 0.69 -4.43
C VAL A 29 -14.54 1.66 -3.24
N SER A 30 -13.49 2.46 -3.04
CA SER A 30 -13.51 3.57 -2.06
C SER A 30 -14.71 4.48 -2.34
N GLU A 31 -15.24 5.19 -1.33
CA GLU A 31 -16.31 6.17 -1.56
C GLU A 31 -15.94 7.21 -2.63
N ALA A 32 -14.64 7.51 -2.78
CA ALA A 32 -14.09 8.42 -3.78
C ALA A 32 -13.92 7.81 -5.18
N GLY A 33 -14.06 6.49 -5.34
CA GLY A 33 -13.96 5.84 -6.65
C GLY A 33 -12.52 5.50 -7.11
N ASP A 34 -11.52 5.71 -6.26
CA ASP A 34 -10.10 5.75 -6.63
C ASP A 34 -9.24 4.63 -6.02
N VAL A 35 -9.85 3.74 -5.24
CA VAL A 35 -9.25 2.47 -4.83
C VAL A 35 -10.23 1.36 -5.15
N ALA A 36 -9.78 0.28 -5.77
CA ALA A 36 -10.62 -0.89 -6.06
C ALA A 36 -9.83 -2.19 -6.04
N ASP A 37 -10.48 -3.31 -5.74
CA ASP A 37 -9.85 -4.63 -5.71
C ASP A 37 -10.32 -5.56 -6.82
N LEU A 38 -9.42 -6.43 -7.28
CA LEU A 38 -9.75 -7.70 -7.92
C LEU A 38 -9.25 -8.87 -7.06
N TRP A 39 -10.09 -9.89 -6.92
CA TRP A 39 -9.81 -11.09 -6.14
C TRP A 39 -9.81 -12.32 -7.06
N PHE A 40 -8.86 -13.22 -6.82
CA PHE A 40 -8.70 -14.48 -7.53
C PHE A 40 -8.58 -15.61 -6.52
N GLU A 41 -9.40 -16.64 -6.71
CA GLU A 41 -9.33 -17.92 -6.02
C GLU A 41 -9.25 -19.06 -7.06
N ALA A 42 -9.26 -20.31 -6.60
CA ALA A 42 -9.17 -21.50 -7.46
C ALA A 42 -10.03 -21.42 -8.74
N ALA A 43 -11.31 -21.02 -8.64
CA ALA A 43 -12.21 -20.97 -9.79
C ALA A 43 -11.82 -19.91 -10.84
N ASP A 44 -11.15 -18.85 -10.42
CA ASP A 44 -10.81 -17.70 -11.27
C ASP A 44 -9.56 -17.95 -12.13
N PHE A 45 -8.76 -18.97 -11.78
CA PHE A 45 -7.58 -19.35 -12.56
C PHE A 45 -7.91 -20.20 -13.80
N THR A 46 -9.17 -20.57 -14.03
CA THR A 46 -9.56 -21.48 -15.13
C THR A 46 -9.35 -20.89 -16.53
N ALA A 47 -9.26 -19.57 -16.65
CA ALA A 47 -9.12 -18.87 -17.93
C ALA A 47 -7.66 -18.57 -18.33
N GLY A 48 -6.67 -18.93 -17.51
CA GLY A 48 -5.27 -18.69 -17.85
C GLY A 48 -4.68 -19.69 -18.83
N SER A 49 -3.46 -19.40 -19.26
CA SER A 49 -2.65 -20.22 -20.15
C SER A 49 -1.31 -20.56 -19.49
N GLY A 50 -0.51 -21.42 -20.12
CA GLY A 50 0.78 -21.86 -19.60
C GLY A 50 0.91 -23.38 -19.55
N GLU A 51 1.84 -23.87 -18.74
CA GLU A 51 2.21 -25.29 -18.69
C GLU A 51 2.58 -25.73 -17.28
N GLY A 52 2.46 -27.03 -17.00
CA GLY A 52 2.86 -27.63 -15.71
C GLY A 52 1.97 -27.27 -14.52
N TYR A 53 1.01 -26.36 -14.66
CA TYR A 53 0.10 -26.00 -13.56
C TYR A 53 -1.19 -26.84 -13.58
N GLN A 54 -1.83 -26.93 -12.43
CA GLN A 54 -3.18 -27.44 -12.25
C GLN A 54 -3.95 -26.59 -11.23
N ILE A 55 -5.27 -26.71 -11.27
CA ILE A 55 -6.17 -26.00 -10.37
C ILE A 55 -6.85 -27.03 -9.49
N GLU A 56 -6.65 -26.91 -8.19
CA GLU A 56 -7.27 -27.75 -7.17
C GLU A 56 -8.23 -26.93 -6.31
N ALA A 57 -9.01 -27.59 -5.45
CA ALA A 57 -9.93 -26.90 -4.54
C ALA A 57 -9.20 -25.93 -3.59
N ALA A 58 -7.92 -26.21 -3.28
CA ALA A 58 -7.09 -25.37 -2.42
C ALA A 58 -6.48 -24.16 -3.15
N GLY A 59 -6.44 -24.14 -4.48
CA GLY A 59 -5.82 -23.06 -5.25
C GLY A 59 -5.11 -23.52 -6.52
N LEU A 60 -4.27 -22.63 -7.05
CA LEU A 60 -3.40 -22.89 -8.19
C LEU A 60 -2.10 -23.55 -7.70
N THR A 61 -1.72 -24.69 -8.28
CA THR A 61 -0.52 -25.45 -7.92
C THR A 61 0.09 -26.14 -9.16
N MET A 62 1.07 -27.01 -8.95
CA MET A 62 1.81 -27.73 -9.98
C MET A 62 1.22 -29.12 -10.22
N VAL A 63 1.27 -29.61 -11.46
CA VAL A 63 0.95 -31.01 -11.80
C VAL A 63 1.98 -31.93 -11.18
N ALA A 64 1.56 -33.04 -10.58
CA ALA A 64 2.50 -34.01 -10.02
C ALA A 64 3.51 -34.50 -11.08
N GLY A 65 4.80 -34.43 -10.75
CA GLY A 65 5.90 -34.93 -11.58
C GLY A 65 6.53 -33.92 -12.54
N VAL A 66 6.15 -32.64 -12.50
CA VAL A 66 6.83 -31.56 -13.22
C VAL A 66 7.67 -30.72 -12.25
N GLU A 67 8.90 -30.35 -12.64
CA GLU A 67 9.82 -29.58 -11.77
C GLU A 67 9.46 -28.09 -11.70
N THR A 68 8.82 -27.57 -12.75
CA THR A 68 8.39 -26.18 -12.86
C THR A 68 7.00 -26.07 -13.48
N ALA A 69 6.29 -25.00 -13.12
CA ALA A 69 4.98 -24.68 -13.67
C ALA A 69 4.87 -23.18 -13.89
N VAL A 70 4.17 -22.78 -14.95
CA VAL A 70 3.91 -21.37 -15.26
C VAL A 70 2.45 -21.22 -15.62
N TYR A 71 1.77 -20.32 -14.91
CA TYR A 71 0.43 -19.85 -15.21
C TYR A 71 0.51 -18.39 -15.66
N THR A 72 -0.18 -18.03 -16.74
CA THR A 72 -0.34 -16.65 -17.19
C THR A 72 -1.82 -16.31 -17.27
N SER A 73 -2.24 -15.23 -16.60
CA SER A 73 -3.62 -14.79 -16.62
C SER A 73 -4.05 -14.38 -18.04
N PRO A 74 -5.37 -14.40 -18.35
CA PRO A 74 -5.85 -13.62 -19.49
C PRO A 74 -5.50 -12.14 -19.30
N ILE A 75 -5.64 -11.34 -20.37
CA ILE A 75 -5.56 -9.89 -20.24
C ILE A 75 -6.80 -9.43 -19.48
N LEU A 76 -6.60 -8.76 -18.36
CA LEU A 76 -7.66 -8.27 -17.49
C LEU A 76 -7.86 -6.77 -17.70
N THR A 77 -9.11 -6.34 -17.62
CA THR A 77 -9.46 -4.91 -17.47
C THR A 77 -9.54 -4.59 -15.98
N ALA A 78 -8.82 -3.57 -15.55
CA ALA A 78 -8.87 -3.10 -14.17
C ALA A 78 -10.26 -2.51 -13.86
N PRO A 79 -10.75 -2.64 -12.60
CA PRO A 79 -12.06 -2.13 -12.19
C PRO A 79 -12.13 -0.60 -12.22
N ILE A 80 -10.98 0.08 -12.11
CA ILE A 80 -10.81 1.52 -12.24
C ILE A 80 -9.57 1.81 -13.11
N PRO A 81 -9.44 3.01 -13.71
CA PRO A 81 -8.14 3.52 -14.13
C PRO A 81 -7.19 3.54 -12.93
N PHE A 82 -5.92 3.24 -13.12
CA PHE A 82 -4.97 3.17 -12.01
C PHE A 82 -3.57 3.60 -12.44
N ASN A 83 -2.81 4.18 -11.54
CA ASN A 83 -1.38 4.45 -11.71
C ASN A 83 -0.53 3.74 -10.65
N ALA A 84 -1.16 3.05 -9.70
CA ALA A 84 -0.51 2.13 -8.77
C ALA A 84 -1.33 0.84 -8.59
N VAL A 85 -0.63 -0.29 -8.38
CA VAL A 85 -1.24 -1.57 -8.03
C VAL A 85 -0.41 -2.26 -6.95
N VAL A 86 -1.09 -2.80 -5.94
CA VAL A 86 -0.46 -3.57 -4.85
C VAL A 86 -0.99 -4.99 -4.85
N PRO A 87 -0.16 -6.00 -5.17
CA PRO A 87 -0.53 -7.40 -5.03
C PRO A 87 -0.43 -7.86 -3.58
N ARG A 88 -1.35 -8.74 -3.20
CA ARG A 88 -1.35 -9.44 -1.92
C ARG A 88 -1.83 -10.86 -2.14
N TRP A 89 -1.19 -11.86 -1.56
CA TRP A 89 -1.55 -13.25 -1.81
C TRP A 89 -1.51 -14.11 -0.56
N LEU A 90 -2.33 -15.15 -0.56
CA LEU A 90 -2.26 -16.23 0.41
C LEU A 90 -1.69 -17.44 -0.31
N ALA A 91 -0.57 -17.96 0.19
CA ALA A 91 0.08 -19.13 -0.39
C ALA A 91 0.61 -20.07 0.70
N ASP A 92 0.63 -21.36 0.38
CA ASP A 92 1.45 -22.35 1.06
C ASP A 92 2.71 -22.57 0.21
N VAL A 93 3.87 -22.23 0.76
CA VAL A 93 5.18 -22.36 0.09
C VAL A 93 6.09 -23.20 1.00
N PRO A 94 5.98 -24.55 0.95
CA PRO A 94 6.80 -25.44 1.77
C PRO A 94 8.29 -25.26 1.50
N GLU A 95 9.12 -25.64 2.48
CA GLU A 95 10.59 -25.63 2.33
C GLU A 95 11.02 -26.42 1.09
N GLY A 96 11.89 -25.84 0.27
CA GLY A 96 12.36 -26.43 -0.98
C GLY A 96 11.45 -26.20 -2.20
N THR A 97 10.45 -25.33 -2.07
CA THR A 97 9.59 -24.84 -3.16
C THR A 97 9.68 -23.33 -3.31
N GLU A 98 9.36 -22.81 -4.48
CA GLU A 98 9.30 -21.37 -4.76
C GLU A 98 7.99 -21.00 -5.48
N LEU A 99 7.55 -19.77 -5.25
CA LEU A 99 6.41 -19.14 -5.90
C LEU A 99 6.81 -17.71 -6.27
N GLU A 100 6.79 -17.39 -7.55
CA GLU A 100 7.07 -16.05 -8.08
C GLU A 100 5.81 -15.46 -8.73
N ILE A 101 5.57 -14.16 -8.50
CA ILE A 101 4.47 -13.41 -9.11
C ILE A 101 5.05 -12.27 -9.94
N MET A 102 4.79 -12.32 -11.24
CA MET A 102 5.15 -11.26 -12.18
C MET A 102 3.89 -10.51 -12.60
N LEU A 103 3.96 -9.18 -12.69
CA LEU A 103 2.86 -8.34 -13.19
C LEU A 103 3.34 -7.43 -14.31
N ARG A 104 2.45 -7.12 -15.26
CA ARG A 104 2.65 -6.04 -16.23
C ARG A 104 1.35 -5.28 -16.43
N THR A 105 1.47 -4.01 -16.78
CA THR A 105 0.32 -3.12 -16.92
C THR A 105 0.37 -2.43 -18.28
N ALA A 106 -0.76 -1.91 -18.73
CA ALA A 106 -0.82 -1.11 -19.95
C ALA A 106 -1.94 -0.09 -19.89
N THR A 107 -1.75 1.02 -20.60
CA THR A 107 -2.87 1.90 -20.97
C THR A 107 -3.89 1.13 -21.83
N LYS A 108 -5.06 1.73 -22.04
CA LYS A 108 -6.16 1.08 -22.78
C LYS A 108 -5.73 0.60 -24.17
N ASP A 109 -4.97 1.43 -24.88
CA ASP A 109 -4.58 1.22 -26.28
C ASP A 109 -3.05 1.18 -26.50
N GLY A 110 -2.24 1.32 -25.45
CA GLY A 110 -0.78 1.37 -25.55
C GLY A 110 -0.07 0.05 -25.35
N ASP A 111 1.26 0.13 -25.34
CA ASP A 111 2.16 -0.99 -25.11
C ASP A 111 2.16 -1.43 -23.65
N TRP A 112 2.57 -2.68 -23.44
CA TRP A 112 2.77 -3.22 -22.11
C TRP A 112 4.06 -2.71 -21.50
N THR A 113 4.05 -2.46 -20.19
CA THR A 113 5.29 -2.38 -19.41
C THR A 113 6.07 -3.69 -19.51
N PRO A 114 7.38 -3.68 -19.25
CA PRO A 114 8.09 -4.89 -18.88
C PRO A 114 7.39 -5.61 -17.72
N TRP A 115 7.63 -6.92 -17.61
CA TRP A 115 7.21 -7.68 -16.45
C TRP A 115 7.97 -7.20 -15.20
N HIS A 116 7.22 -6.89 -14.16
CA HIS A 116 7.72 -6.53 -12.84
C HIS A 116 7.60 -7.73 -11.92
N HIS A 117 8.68 -8.09 -11.23
CA HIS A 117 8.67 -9.13 -10.21
C HIS A 117 8.16 -8.55 -8.90
N SER A 118 7.06 -9.09 -8.38
CA SER A 118 6.54 -8.70 -7.07
C SER A 118 7.20 -9.54 -5.99
N HIS A 119 7.99 -8.87 -5.15
CA HIS A 119 8.71 -9.52 -4.06
C HIS A 119 7.83 -9.56 -2.81
N PRO A 120 7.89 -10.65 -2.02
CA PRO A 120 7.26 -10.68 -0.71
C PRO A 120 7.92 -9.66 0.23
N GLN A 121 7.11 -8.86 0.92
CA GLN A 121 7.55 -7.83 1.84
C GLN A 121 7.21 -8.20 3.28
N ASP A 122 8.15 -8.87 3.94
CA ASP A 122 7.99 -9.36 5.32
C ASP A 122 7.75 -8.23 6.33
N ASP A 123 8.37 -7.07 6.10
CA ASP A 123 8.23 -5.90 6.98
C ASP A 123 6.84 -5.25 6.91
N TRP A 124 6.01 -5.65 5.95
CA TRP A 124 4.65 -5.15 5.75
C TRP A 124 3.59 -6.10 6.33
N MET A 125 4.02 -7.23 6.93
CA MET A 125 3.15 -8.21 7.55
C MET A 125 3.22 -8.12 9.08
N LEU A 126 2.06 -8.23 9.74
CA LEU A 126 2.04 -8.43 11.19
C LEU A 126 2.29 -9.90 11.55
N PRO A 127 2.90 -10.18 12.72
CA PRO A 127 3.06 -11.56 13.19
C PRO A 127 1.73 -12.32 13.19
N GLY A 128 1.68 -13.44 12.46
CA GLY A 128 0.50 -14.29 12.34
C GLY A 128 -0.51 -13.86 11.26
N GLN A 129 -0.23 -12.81 10.47
CA GLN A 129 -0.96 -12.58 9.23
C GLN A 129 -0.58 -13.64 8.19
N PRO A 130 -1.57 -14.34 7.60
CA PRO A 130 -1.30 -15.42 6.65
C PRO A 130 -1.08 -14.90 5.22
N ASP A 131 -1.48 -13.65 4.94
CA ASP A 131 -1.38 -13.01 3.64
C ASP A 131 -0.05 -12.27 3.47
N ILE A 132 0.62 -12.56 2.36
CA ILE A 132 1.86 -11.94 1.91
C ILE A 132 1.52 -10.68 1.13
N VAL A 133 2.21 -9.59 1.43
CA VAL A 133 2.09 -8.31 0.71
C VAL A 133 3.27 -8.15 -0.23
N GLY A 134 3.00 -7.75 -1.46
CA GLY A 134 4.04 -7.42 -2.43
C GLY A 134 4.33 -5.93 -2.53
N ASP A 135 5.34 -5.60 -3.34
CA ASP A 135 5.72 -4.23 -3.70
C ASP A 135 4.54 -3.37 -4.17
N MET A 136 4.57 -2.07 -3.86
CA MET A 136 3.70 -1.11 -4.54
C MET A 136 4.25 -0.80 -5.94
N ILE A 137 3.58 -1.35 -6.96
CA ILE A 137 3.96 -1.17 -8.35
C ILE A 137 3.29 0.11 -8.88
N VAL A 138 4.08 1.14 -9.13
CA VAL A 138 3.63 2.37 -9.79
C VAL A 138 3.97 2.32 -11.28
N VAL A 139 3.09 2.86 -12.12
CA VAL A 139 3.39 3.00 -13.55
C VAL A 139 4.44 4.11 -13.74
N PRO A 140 5.40 3.98 -14.67
CA PRO A 140 6.50 4.95 -14.77
C PRO A 140 6.02 6.40 -14.94
N ASP A 141 5.05 6.64 -15.82
CA ASP A 141 4.36 7.92 -15.91
C ASP A 141 3.21 7.98 -14.90
N THR A 142 3.53 8.33 -13.65
CA THR A 142 2.55 8.38 -12.56
C THR A 142 1.51 9.50 -12.72
N THR A 143 1.64 10.35 -13.74
CA THR A 143 0.64 11.38 -14.08
C THR A 143 -0.46 10.86 -15.02
N SER A 144 -0.31 9.65 -15.58
CA SER A 144 -1.31 8.98 -16.40
C SER A 144 -1.76 7.66 -15.78
N THR A 145 -2.88 7.12 -16.29
CA THR A 145 -3.47 5.87 -15.79
C THR A 145 -3.40 4.74 -16.81
N HIS A 146 -3.22 3.55 -16.29
CA HIS A 146 -3.35 2.27 -16.98
C HIS A 146 -4.77 1.70 -16.75
N HIS A 147 -5.17 0.78 -17.63
CA HIS A 147 -6.50 0.14 -17.58
C HIS A 147 -6.45 -1.38 -17.73
N ARG A 148 -5.29 -1.91 -18.13
CA ARG A 148 -5.10 -3.33 -18.37
C ARG A 148 -3.97 -3.85 -17.49
N ILE A 149 -4.14 -5.08 -17.03
CA ILE A 149 -3.15 -5.79 -16.23
C ILE A 149 -3.09 -7.24 -16.68
N GLN A 150 -1.92 -7.84 -16.55
CA GLN A 150 -1.71 -9.27 -16.70
C GLN A 150 -0.70 -9.72 -15.66
N PHE A 151 -0.92 -10.89 -15.08
CA PHE A 151 0.01 -11.49 -14.14
C PHE A 151 0.44 -12.88 -14.60
N SER A 152 1.64 -13.28 -14.20
CA SER A 152 2.18 -14.62 -14.39
C SER A 152 2.61 -15.17 -13.03
N ILE A 153 2.28 -16.42 -12.76
CA ILE A 153 2.66 -17.13 -11.54
C ILE A 153 3.59 -18.26 -11.97
N SER A 154 4.76 -18.34 -11.37
CA SER A 154 5.72 -19.41 -11.60
C SER A 154 5.95 -20.18 -10.32
N PHE A 155 6.01 -21.50 -10.43
CA PHE A 155 6.29 -22.39 -9.32
C PHE A 155 7.49 -23.28 -9.66
N SER A 156 8.30 -23.56 -8.65
CA SER A 156 9.41 -24.52 -8.74
C SER A 156 9.44 -25.39 -7.48
N HIS A 157 9.98 -26.60 -7.58
CA HIS A 157 10.25 -27.44 -6.42
C HIS A 157 11.49 -28.30 -6.62
N SER A 158 12.10 -28.72 -5.49
CA SER A 158 13.25 -29.63 -5.47
C SER A 158 13.01 -30.94 -4.72
N GLY A 159 11.82 -31.12 -4.13
CA GLY A 159 11.42 -32.29 -3.34
C GLY A 159 10.01 -32.80 -3.65
N ASP A 160 9.35 -33.47 -2.70
CA ASP A 160 7.98 -34.00 -2.93
C ASP A 160 6.87 -32.96 -2.62
N ALA A 161 7.21 -31.87 -1.94
CA ALA A 161 6.26 -30.83 -1.57
C ALA A 161 5.95 -29.92 -2.77
N MET A 162 4.72 -29.41 -2.82
CA MET A 162 4.23 -28.54 -3.89
C MET A 162 3.74 -27.21 -3.31
N PRO A 163 4.16 -26.07 -3.89
CA PRO A 163 3.62 -24.78 -3.51
C PRO A 163 2.18 -24.63 -4.02
N THR A 164 1.35 -23.87 -3.31
CA THR A 164 -0.03 -23.58 -3.71
C THR A 164 -0.37 -22.12 -3.48
N LEU A 165 -0.78 -21.42 -4.54
CA LEU A 165 -1.40 -20.10 -4.45
C LEU A 165 -2.89 -20.26 -4.17
N GLN A 166 -3.32 -19.90 -2.96
CA GLN A 166 -4.70 -20.06 -2.52
C GLN A 166 -5.56 -18.88 -2.95
N GLN A 167 -5.04 -17.66 -2.78
CA GLN A 167 -5.73 -16.41 -3.13
C GLN A 167 -4.73 -15.38 -3.66
N LEU A 168 -5.16 -14.57 -4.63
CA LEU A 168 -4.46 -13.36 -5.06
C LEU A 168 -5.45 -12.18 -5.04
N ARG A 169 -5.05 -11.07 -4.44
CA ARG A 169 -5.73 -9.79 -4.46
C ARG A 169 -4.85 -8.78 -5.16
N LEU A 170 -5.43 -8.01 -6.07
CA LEU A 170 -4.79 -6.86 -6.69
C LEU A 170 -5.57 -5.60 -6.28
N THR A 171 -4.94 -4.72 -5.52
CA THR A 171 -5.52 -3.43 -5.15
C THR A 171 -5.03 -2.36 -6.13
N PHE A 172 -5.96 -1.80 -6.90
CA PHE A 172 -5.74 -0.74 -7.87
C PHE A 172 -5.99 0.61 -7.22
N ILE A 173 -5.12 1.58 -7.50
CA ILE A 173 -5.21 2.93 -6.97
C ILE A 173 -5.03 3.93 -8.10
N ASP A 174 -5.97 4.88 -8.22
CA ASP A 174 -5.80 6.12 -8.97
C ASP A 174 -5.32 7.21 -8.00
N SER A 175 -4.05 7.57 -8.14
CA SER A 175 -3.40 8.62 -7.37
C SER A 175 -3.01 9.82 -8.23
N THR A 176 -3.60 9.94 -9.42
CA THR A 176 -3.40 11.12 -10.27
C THR A 176 -3.92 12.37 -9.59
N GLY A 177 -3.35 13.52 -9.93
CA GLY A 177 -3.59 14.76 -9.23
C GLY A 177 -2.54 15.81 -9.58
N PRO A 178 -2.42 16.88 -8.78
CA PRO A 178 -1.38 17.89 -8.98
C PRO A 178 0.01 17.26 -8.86
N THR A 179 0.92 17.74 -9.69
CA THR A 179 2.33 17.32 -9.66
C THR A 179 3.04 17.86 -8.43
N ALA A 180 4.14 17.22 -8.05
CA ALA A 180 5.08 17.66 -7.04
C ALA A 180 5.53 19.11 -7.27
N THR A 181 5.80 19.48 -8.52
CA THR A 181 6.20 20.85 -8.90
C THR A 181 5.08 21.86 -8.63
N GLU A 182 3.83 21.54 -8.99
CA GLU A 182 2.69 22.42 -8.73
C GLU A 182 2.44 22.58 -7.23
N LEU A 183 2.50 21.49 -6.47
CA LEU A 183 2.33 21.51 -5.02
C LEU A 183 3.45 22.27 -4.31
N ALA A 184 4.70 22.07 -4.71
CA ALA A 184 5.83 22.83 -4.20
C ALA A 184 5.65 24.33 -4.44
N ALA A 185 5.26 24.73 -5.65
CA ALA A 185 4.99 26.14 -5.98
C ALA A 185 3.85 26.73 -5.13
N GLN A 186 2.78 25.96 -4.90
CA GLN A 186 1.68 26.36 -4.01
C GLN A 186 2.15 26.55 -2.57
N GLN A 187 2.91 25.60 -2.03
CA GLN A 187 3.45 25.68 -0.67
C GLN A 187 4.39 26.88 -0.51
N GLN A 188 5.28 27.12 -1.49
CA GLN A 188 6.16 28.31 -1.49
C GLN A 188 5.37 29.62 -1.46
N ALA A 189 4.26 29.70 -2.20
CA ALA A 189 3.42 30.89 -2.21
C ALA A 189 2.69 31.12 -0.87
N ILE A 190 2.36 30.05 -0.14
CA ILE A 190 1.80 30.12 1.22
C ILE A 190 2.90 30.56 2.21
N ASP A 191 4.06 29.91 2.17
CA ASP A 191 5.17 30.19 3.09
C ASP A 191 5.68 31.63 2.94
N ALA A 192 5.69 32.18 1.72
CA ALA A 192 6.08 33.56 1.46
C ALA A 192 5.15 34.61 2.09
N GLN A 193 3.94 34.23 2.50
CA GLN A 193 2.99 35.11 3.21
C GLN A 193 3.17 35.05 4.73
N LEU A 194 3.88 34.04 5.24
CA LEU A 194 4.16 33.89 6.66
C LEU A 194 5.30 34.83 7.07
N PRO A 195 5.29 35.34 8.32
CA PRO A 195 6.44 36.03 8.86
C PRO A 195 7.69 35.14 8.76
N PRO A 196 8.88 35.70 8.47
CA PRO A 196 10.10 34.91 8.48
C PRO A 196 10.22 34.18 9.81
N ALA A 197 10.46 32.87 9.77
CA ALA A 197 10.74 32.10 10.96
C ALA A 197 11.86 32.80 11.74
N GLN A 198 11.63 33.05 13.03
CA GLN A 198 12.68 33.60 13.87
C GLN A 198 13.84 32.60 13.86
N PRO A 199 15.08 33.05 13.63
CA PRO A 199 16.23 32.16 13.71
C PRO A 199 16.36 31.69 15.16
N ASP A 200 15.86 30.50 15.45
CA ASP A 200 16.38 29.74 16.58
C ASP A 200 17.85 29.38 16.30
N ASN A 201 18.62 29.03 17.32
CA ASN A 201 20.04 28.62 17.19
C ASN A 201 20.25 27.31 16.39
N GLY A 202 19.29 26.91 15.57
CA GLY A 202 19.28 25.70 14.76
C GLY A 202 19.19 25.99 13.26
N TYR A 203 19.19 24.91 12.48
CA TYR A 203 18.91 24.98 11.05
C TYR A 203 17.42 25.20 10.84
N PRO A 204 17.01 26.03 9.86
CA PRO A 204 15.60 26.20 9.53
C PRO A 204 15.01 24.85 9.10
N LYS A 205 13.75 24.60 9.49
CA LYS A 205 13.01 23.45 8.98
C LYS A 205 12.93 23.58 7.45
N PRO A 206 13.23 22.52 6.68
CA PRO A 206 13.03 22.55 5.23
C PRO A 206 11.56 22.82 4.91
N MET A 207 11.31 23.35 3.71
CA MET A 207 9.96 23.50 3.20
C MET A 207 9.25 22.14 3.18
N VAL A 208 8.05 22.08 3.73
CA VAL A 208 7.22 20.88 3.77
C VAL A 208 5.97 21.14 2.93
N ILE A 209 5.74 20.34 1.91
CA ILE A 209 4.45 20.28 1.21
C ILE A 209 3.44 19.70 2.22
N SER A 210 2.64 20.57 2.81
CA SER A 210 1.73 20.24 3.91
C SER A 210 0.48 19.50 3.45
N ARG A 211 -0.21 18.84 4.38
CA ARG A 211 -1.51 18.18 4.12
C ARG A 211 -2.56 19.15 3.57
N GLU A 212 -2.48 20.43 3.95
CA GLU A 212 -3.32 21.53 3.43
C GLU A 212 -3.09 21.81 1.94
N VAL A 213 -1.93 21.43 1.41
CA VAL A 213 -1.57 21.63 0.01
C VAL A 213 -1.82 20.36 -0.80
N TRP A 214 -1.31 19.21 -0.37
CA TRP A 214 -1.37 18.00 -1.21
C TRP A 214 -2.61 17.13 -0.99
N CYS A 215 -3.32 17.28 0.14
CA CYS A 215 -4.46 16.42 0.47
C CYS A 215 -5.80 17.16 0.52
N PHE A 216 -5.98 18.08 1.49
CA PHE A 216 -7.29 18.65 1.79
C PHE A 216 -8.04 19.25 0.59
N PRO A 217 -7.38 19.97 -0.35
CA PRO A 217 -8.06 20.51 -1.53
C PRO A 217 -8.63 19.45 -2.48
N TYR A 218 -8.09 18.22 -2.43
CA TYR A 218 -8.38 17.15 -3.38
C TYR A 218 -9.26 16.04 -2.77
N TYR A 219 -9.08 15.74 -1.49
CA TYR A 219 -9.80 14.66 -0.80
C TYR A 219 -10.65 15.13 0.38
N GLY A 220 -10.66 16.44 0.68
CA GLY A 220 -11.56 17.04 1.66
C GLY A 220 -11.48 16.40 3.04
N SER A 221 -12.63 15.98 3.58
CA SER A 221 -12.72 15.38 4.91
C SER A 221 -12.03 14.02 5.04
N GLU A 222 -11.75 13.34 3.92
CA GLU A 222 -11.02 12.06 3.96
C GLU A 222 -9.59 12.26 4.46
N CYS A 223 -9.01 13.45 4.26
CA CYS A 223 -7.69 13.80 4.78
C CYS A 223 -7.64 13.96 6.30
N TYR A 224 -8.80 14.07 6.95
CA TYR A 224 -8.89 14.31 8.38
C TYR A 224 -8.74 13.00 9.15
N TYR A 225 -7.82 13.00 10.12
CA TYR A 225 -7.61 11.90 11.07
C TYR A 225 -7.86 12.42 12.49
N SER A 226 -8.87 11.91 13.17
CA SER A 226 -9.32 12.44 14.46
C SER A 226 -8.57 11.90 15.67
N ASP A 227 -7.90 10.75 15.53
CA ASP A 227 -7.34 9.97 16.63
C ASP A 227 -5.82 10.17 16.74
N ILE A 228 -5.34 11.39 16.50
CA ILE A 228 -3.91 11.72 16.56
C ILE A 228 -3.44 11.70 18.02
N ASP A 229 -2.54 10.79 18.34
CA ASP A 229 -1.78 10.80 19.58
C ASP A 229 -0.50 11.63 19.42
N TYR A 230 -0.08 12.30 20.50
CA TYR A 230 1.09 13.14 20.49
C TYR A 230 2.10 12.69 21.55
N TYR A 231 3.37 12.60 21.16
CA TYR A 231 4.46 12.30 22.07
C TYR A 231 5.72 13.07 21.67
N PRO A 232 6.47 13.66 22.61
CA PRO A 232 7.70 14.38 22.28
C PRO A 232 8.71 13.48 21.53
N VAL A 233 9.07 13.89 20.31
CA VAL A 233 10.08 13.19 19.52
C VAL A 233 11.45 13.32 20.17
N THR A 234 12.16 12.19 20.23
CA THR A 234 13.51 12.10 20.75
C THR A 234 14.50 11.53 19.73
N HIS A 235 14.01 10.79 18.73
CA HIS A 235 14.82 10.13 17.72
C HIS A 235 14.10 10.09 16.36
N LEU A 236 14.87 9.92 15.28
CA LEU A 236 14.34 9.72 13.93
C LEU A 236 14.44 8.24 13.55
N ILE A 237 13.41 7.69 12.92
CA ILE A 237 13.48 6.39 12.23
C ILE A 237 13.40 6.65 10.74
N VAL A 238 14.43 6.19 10.01
CA VAL A 238 14.49 6.32 8.57
C VAL A 238 13.92 5.06 7.93
N HIS A 239 12.99 5.25 7.01
CA HIS A 239 12.33 4.20 6.24
C HIS A 239 12.60 4.37 4.75
N HIS A 240 12.32 3.31 4.00
CA HIS A 240 12.07 3.37 2.57
C HIS A 240 10.63 2.89 2.33
N THR A 241 9.99 3.29 1.23
CA THR A 241 8.57 2.99 0.99
C THR A 241 8.34 1.69 0.25
N VAL A 242 9.41 1.00 -0.19
CA VAL A 242 9.27 -0.29 -0.92
C VAL A 242 8.37 -0.12 -2.17
N SER A 243 8.49 1.06 -2.78
CA SER A 243 7.82 1.42 -4.03
C SER A 243 8.85 1.52 -5.15
N ALA A 244 8.39 1.69 -6.39
CA ALA A 244 9.32 1.81 -7.52
C ALA A 244 10.22 3.06 -7.41
N ASN A 245 11.38 3.03 -8.07
CA ASN A 245 12.35 4.14 -8.16
C ASN A 245 12.32 4.83 -9.55
N ASP A 246 11.41 4.43 -10.43
CA ASP A 246 11.29 4.91 -11.81
C ASP A 246 10.00 5.73 -12.05
N TYR A 247 9.37 6.22 -10.99
CA TYR A 247 8.22 7.11 -11.06
C TYR A 247 8.61 8.53 -11.53
N THR A 248 7.65 9.25 -12.13
CA THR A 248 7.86 10.62 -12.61
C THR A 248 7.32 11.71 -11.67
N ASP A 249 6.43 11.37 -10.73
CA ASP A 249 5.81 12.32 -9.81
C ASP A 249 5.72 11.76 -8.37
N GLY A 250 6.51 12.31 -7.45
CA GLY A 250 6.53 11.87 -6.04
C GLY A 250 5.22 12.12 -5.31
N ALA A 251 4.49 13.18 -5.68
CA ALA A 251 3.20 13.50 -5.08
C ALA A 251 2.13 12.42 -5.38
N ALA A 252 2.12 11.85 -6.58
CA ALA A 252 1.29 10.69 -6.91
C ALA A 252 1.63 9.49 -6.03
N VAL A 253 2.92 9.19 -5.81
CA VAL A 253 3.32 8.07 -4.94
C VAL A 253 2.89 8.31 -3.49
N VAL A 254 3.04 9.52 -2.96
CA VAL A 254 2.54 9.88 -1.61
C VAL A 254 1.03 9.65 -1.49
N ARG A 255 0.24 10.08 -2.50
CA ARG A 255 -1.21 9.85 -2.53
C ARG A 255 -1.54 8.36 -2.62
N ALA A 256 -0.79 7.59 -3.41
CA ALA A 256 -0.96 6.14 -3.51
C ALA A 256 -0.71 5.44 -2.16
N ILE A 257 0.40 5.74 -1.49
CA ILE A 257 0.73 5.18 -0.17
C ILE A 257 -0.34 5.57 0.86
N TRP A 258 -0.78 6.82 0.86
CA TRP A 258 -1.85 7.29 1.75
C TRP A 258 -3.17 6.54 1.51
N ARG A 259 -3.58 6.37 0.25
CA ARG A 259 -4.76 5.57 -0.11
C ARG A 259 -4.62 4.13 0.34
N TYR A 260 -3.47 3.50 0.12
CA TYR A 260 -3.21 2.13 0.55
C TYR A 260 -3.28 1.98 2.07
N HIS A 261 -2.59 2.83 2.83
CA HIS A 261 -2.60 2.78 4.30
C HIS A 261 -3.98 3.04 4.89
N ASN A 262 -4.71 4.02 4.35
CA ASN A 262 -6.01 4.39 4.88
C ASN A 262 -7.10 3.36 4.52
N TYR A 263 -7.22 2.98 3.24
CA TYR A 263 -8.34 2.18 2.74
C TYR A 263 -8.06 0.68 2.69
N THR A 264 -6.82 0.28 2.41
CA THR A 264 -6.46 -1.13 2.29
C THR A 264 -6.01 -1.71 3.62
N ASN A 265 -5.17 -0.98 4.36
CA ASN A 265 -4.69 -1.42 5.67
C ASN A 265 -5.59 -0.96 6.84
N GLY A 266 -6.43 0.07 6.64
CA GLY A 266 -7.35 0.57 7.67
C GLY A 266 -6.65 1.32 8.80
N TRP A 267 -5.47 1.90 8.55
CA TRP A 267 -4.69 2.60 9.59
C TRP A 267 -5.24 3.98 9.94
N GLY A 268 -6.17 4.50 9.13
CA GLY A 268 -6.78 5.82 9.29
C GLY A 268 -5.93 6.97 8.76
N ASP A 269 -4.61 6.79 8.65
CA ASP A 269 -3.72 7.73 7.95
C ASP A 269 -2.45 7.03 7.44
N ILE A 270 -1.62 7.75 6.68
CA ILE A 270 -0.29 7.29 6.27
C ILE A 270 0.61 7.12 7.50
N GLY A 271 1.33 6.00 7.59
CA GLY A 271 2.09 5.65 8.79
C GLY A 271 3.32 6.51 9.08
N TYR A 272 3.90 7.15 8.06
CA TYR A 272 5.14 7.93 8.16
C TYR A 272 4.84 9.42 8.42
N ASN A 273 5.54 10.08 9.33
CA ASN A 273 5.38 11.53 9.55
C ASN A 273 5.75 12.35 8.32
N TYR A 274 6.82 11.95 7.63
CA TYR A 274 7.31 12.65 6.46
C TYR A 274 7.79 11.69 5.38
N LEU A 275 7.61 12.09 4.12
CA LEU A 275 8.09 11.37 2.95
C LEU A 275 8.97 12.28 2.09
N VAL A 276 10.01 11.73 1.48
CA VAL A 276 10.94 12.47 0.60
C VAL A 276 11.00 11.78 -0.76
N ASP A 277 10.75 12.54 -1.83
CA ASP A 277 10.86 12.04 -3.19
C ASP A 277 12.29 12.19 -3.77
N LEU A 278 12.51 11.65 -4.97
CA LEU A 278 13.79 11.72 -5.70
C LEU A 278 14.26 13.15 -6.01
N ASP A 279 13.34 14.11 -6.07
CA ASP A 279 13.65 15.54 -6.32
C ASP A 279 13.94 16.31 -5.02
N GLY A 280 13.83 15.65 -3.86
CA GLY A 280 14.06 16.23 -2.54
C GLY A 280 12.87 17.02 -2.00
N ASN A 281 11.67 16.88 -2.57
CA ASN A 281 10.45 17.41 -2.01
C ASN A 281 10.10 16.64 -0.73
N LEU A 282 9.83 17.38 0.34
CA LEU A 282 9.42 16.82 1.63
C LEU A 282 7.91 16.99 1.79
N TYR A 283 7.19 15.89 1.98
CA TYR A 283 5.74 15.86 2.16
C TYR A 283 5.40 15.58 3.61
N GLU A 284 4.45 16.32 4.18
CA GLU A 284 3.81 15.94 5.44
C GLU A 284 2.96 14.70 5.20
N GLY A 285 3.33 13.57 5.82
CA GLY A 285 2.58 12.34 5.79
C GLY A 285 1.52 12.33 6.89
N HIS A 286 1.84 11.66 8.01
CA HIS A 286 0.94 11.46 9.14
C HIS A 286 0.52 12.81 9.71
N LEU A 287 -0.78 13.05 9.77
CA LEU A 287 -1.36 14.33 10.14
C LEU A 287 -0.95 14.72 11.57
N GLY A 288 -0.55 15.99 11.74
CA GLY A 288 -0.22 16.56 13.06
C GLY A 288 1.25 16.89 13.27
N GLY A 289 2.09 16.68 12.25
CA GLY A 289 3.49 17.13 12.23
C GLY A 289 4.44 16.30 13.09
N ASP A 290 5.52 16.94 13.57
CA ASP A 290 6.68 16.26 14.14
C ASP A 290 6.34 15.32 15.29
N ASN A 291 5.52 15.76 16.26
CA ASN A 291 5.21 15.00 17.47
C ASN A 291 4.01 14.06 17.34
N ALA A 292 3.41 13.96 16.17
CA ALA A 292 2.30 13.03 15.94
C ALA A 292 2.84 11.58 15.94
N VAL A 293 2.20 10.69 16.68
CA VAL A 293 2.62 9.30 16.79
C VAL A 293 2.08 8.52 15.58
N GLY A 294 2.95 8.26 14.61
CA GLY A 294 2.60 7.48 13.41
C GLY A 294 2.48 5.97 13.65
N THR A 295 2.33 5.21 12.56
CA THR A 295 2.18 3.74 12.57
C THR A 295 3.27 3.03 11.75
N HIS A 296 4.51 3.50 11.86
CA HIS A 296 5.62 3.11 10.98
C HIS A 296 6.60 2.09 11.58
N ALA A 297 6.63 1.91 12.91
CA ALA A 297 7.56 1.01 13.59
C ALA A 297 6.91 0.44 14.86
N SER A 298 6.36 -0.77 14.77
CA SER A 298 5.69 -1.44 15.89
C SER A 298 6.59 -1.49 17.14
N GLY A 299 6.06 -1.02 18.27
CA GLY A 299 6.80 -0.92 19.54
C GLY A 299 7.73 0.30 19.66
N ALA A 300 7.98 1.05 18.58
CA ALA A 300 8.87 2.21 18.56
C ALA A 300 8.22 3.51 18.08
N ASN A 301 6.94 3.50 17.65
CA ASN A 301 6.21 4.70 17.18
C ASN A 301 6.25 5.88 18.17
N ARG A 302 6.06 5.63 19.47
CA ARG A 302 6.06 6.70 20.48
C ARG A 302 7.49 7.24 20.67
N GLY A 303 7.66 8.55 20.51
CA GLY A 303 8.94 9.22 20.69
C GLY A 303 9.87 9.17 19.48
N SER A 304 9.40 8.61 18.36
CA SER A 304 10.05 8.66 17.06
C SER A 304 9.29 9.54 16.08
N MET A 305 10.03 10.12 15.14
CA MET A 305 9.49 10.69 13.91
C MET A 305 9.99 9.84 12.72
N ALA A 306 9.09 9.47 11.81
CA ALA A 306 9.48 8.77 10.59
C ALA A 306 9.79 9.71 9.44
N LEU A 307 10.94 9.47 8.79
CA LEU A 307 11.28 10.03 7.49
C LEU A 307 11.44 8.88 6.50
N SER A 308 10.51 8.76 5.57
CA SER A 308 10.54 7.71 4.55
C SER A 308 11.04 8.24 3.22
N PHE A 309 12.09 7.64 2.67
CA PHE A 309 12.49 7.89 1.29
C PHE A 309 11.59 7.10 0.36
N ILE A 310 11.05 7.73 -0.67
CA ILE A 310 10.22 7.05 -1.66
C ILE A 310 11.14 6.22 -2.57
N GLY A 311 10.99 4.90 -2.51
CA GLY A 311 11.81 3.93 -3.27
C GLY A 311 12.34 2.75 -2.46
#